data_AF-A0A357GTE5-F1
#
_entry.id   AF-A0A357GTE5-F1
#
_cell.length_a   1.000
_cell.length_b   1.000
_cell.length_c   1.000
_cell.angle_alpha   90.00
_cell.angle_beta   90.00
_cell.angle_gamma   90.00
#
_symmetry.space_group_name_H-M   'P 1'
#
loop_
_entity.id
_entity.type
_entity.pdbx_description
1 polymer ?
#
loop_
_entity_poly.entity_id
_entity_poly.type
_entity_poly.pdbx_seq_one_letter_code
_entity_poly.pdbx_strand_id
1 'polypeptide(L)' 'YKNKDQIISGIIVETEAYIGPKDLASHASRGKTPRNEVMFGEAGHWYIYLIYGFYNCLNIVTEE' A
#
# COMPACT_ATOMS: atom_id res chain seq x y z
N TYR A 1 -13.88 11.03 -14.44
CA TYR A 1 -14.78 11.40 -13.33
C TYR A 1 -15.24 12.83 -13.55
N LYS A 2 -16.48 13.03 -14.04
CA LYS A 2 -16.95 14.33 -14.56
C LYS A 2 -17.75 15.19 -13.56
N ASN A 3 -17.91 14.76 -12.31
CA ASN A 3 -18.52 15.56 -11.24
C ASN A 3 -17.72 15.37 -9.94
N LYS A 4 -17.35 16.46 -9.28
CA LYS A 4 -16.56 16.45 -8.03
C LYS A 4 -17.38 16.02 -6.81
N ASP A 5 -18.71 16.07 -6.90
CA ASP A 5 -19.63 15.80 -5.79
C ASP A 5 -20.21 14.38 -5.82
N GLN A 6 -19.68 13.49 -6.66
CA GLN A 6 -20.16 12.12 -6.75
C GLN A 6 -19.48 11.25 -5.68
N ILE A 7 -20.28 10.55 -4.87
CA ILE A 7 -19.77 9.48 -4.01
C ILE A 7 -19.31 8.31 -4.90
N ILE A 8 -18.05 7.92 -4.74
CA ILE A 8 -17.48 6.72 -5.38
C ILE A 8 -17.38 5.64 -4.30
N SER A 9 -17.93 4.46 -4.58
CA SER A 9 -17.84 3.29 -3.72
C SER A 9 -17.68 2.02 -4.55
N GLY A 10 -17.07 1.01 -3.96
CA GLY A 10 -16.85 -0.29 -4.59
C GLY A 10 -16.55 -1.35 -3.53
N ILE A 11 -16.86 -2.61 -3.84
CA ILE A 11 -16.49 -3.75 -3.02
C ILE A 11 -15.07 -4.16 -3.41
N ILE A 12 -14.19 -4.33 -2.42
CA ILE A 12 -12.86 -4.92 -2.65
C ILE A 12 -13.07 -6.40 -2.94
N VAL A 13 -12.68 -6.85 -4.13
CA VAL A 13 -12.87 -8.22 -4.60
C VAL A 13 -11.56 -9.01 -4.71
N GLU A 14 -10.43 -8.32 -4.61
CA GLU A 14 -9.08 -8.90 -4.74
C GLU A 14 -8.11 -8.13 -3.85
N THR A 15 -7.21 -8.86 -3.19
CA THR A 15 -6.13 -8.33 -2.37
C THR A 15 -4.91 -9.26 -2.45
N GLU A 16 -3.72 -8.69 -2.20
CA GLU A 16 -2.47 -9.44 -2.02
C GLU A 16 -1.89 -9.11 -0.64
N ALA A 17 -1.28 -10.10 0.01
CA ALA A 17 -0.61 -9.93 1.29
C ALA A 17 0.90 -10.00 1.11
N TYR A 18 1.62 -9.05 1.72
CA TYR A 18 3.08 -8.97 1.71
C TYR A 18 3.61 -9.10 3.15
N ILE A 19 4.14 -10.27 3.52
CA ILE A 19 4.41 -10.65 4.92
C ILE A 19 5.79 -10.18 5.43
N GLY A 20 6.08 -8.90 5.21
CA GLY A 20 7.24 -8.23 5.79
C GLY A 20 8.60 -8.71 5.25
N PRO A 21 9.67 -8.68 6.08
CA PRO A 21 11.06 -8.88 5.61
C PRO A 21 11.38 -10.25 5.01
N LYS A 22 10.61 -11.30 5.35
CA LYS A 22 10.85 -12.66 4.84
C LYS A 22 10.25 -12.88 3.44
N ASP A 23 9.29 -12.05 3.06
CA ASP A 23 8.67 -12.10 1.74
C ASP A 23 9.52 -11.31 0.75
N LEU A 24 10.19 -12.02 -0.17
CA LEU A 24 11.08 -11.42 -1.16
C LEU A 24 10.34 -10.53 -2.18
N ALA A 25 9.02 -10.67 -2.32
CA ALA A 25 8.20 -9.77 -3.14
C ALA A 25 7.85 -8.46 -2.40
N SER A 26 7.94 -8.45 -1.07
CA SER A 26 7.61 -7.27 -0.26
C SER A 26 8.65 -6.16 -0.41
N HIS A 27 8.18 -4.92 -0.42
CA HIS A 27 9.04 -3.75 -0.27
C HIS A 27 9.79 -3.71 1.06
N ALA A 28 9.32 -4.43 2.09
CA ALA A 28 10.01 -4.55 3.37
C ALA A 28 11.18 -5.57 3.35
N SER A 29 11.31 -6.41 2.32
CA SER A 29 12.36 -7.43 2.20
C SER A 29 13.79 -6.89 2.30
N ARG A 30 13.98 -5.64 1.88
CA ARG A 30 15.29 -4.94 1.90
C ARG A 30 15.45 -4.02 3.11
N GLY A 31 14.57 -4.15 4.10
CA GLY A 31 14.54 -3.30 5.28
C GLY A 31 13.88 -1.94 5.04
N LYS A 32 13.98 -1.09 6.07
CA LYS A 32 13.35 0.22 6.10
C LYS A 32 14.13 1.24 5.27
N THR A 33 13.39 2.01 4.48
CA THR A 33 13.83 3.13 3.66
C THR A 33 12.85 4.29 3.87
N PRO A 34 13.23 5.55 3.54
CA PRO A 34 12.27 6.66 3.63
C PRO A 34 11.00 6.43 2.82
N ARG A 35 11.07 5.68 1.71
CA ARG A 35 9.91 5.39 0.86
C ARG A 35 8.89 4.46 1.52
N ASN A 36 9.36 3.43 2.21
CA ASN A 36 8.50 2.37 2.77
C ASN A 36 8.38 2.47 4.29
N GLU A 37 8.76 3.60 4.89
CA GLU A 37 8.85 3.73 6.35
C GLU A 37 7.52 3.48 7.07
N VAL A 38 6.40 3.83 6.41
CA VAL A 38 5.03 3.57 6.88
C VAL A 38 4.78 2.08 7.10
N MET A 39 5.38 1.19 6.32
CA MET A 39 5.20 -0.26 6.47
C MET A 39 5.78 -0.81 7.79
N PHE A 40 6.54 -0.01 8.53
CA PHE A 40 7.17 -0.36 9.81
C PHE A 40 6.57 0.42 10.99
N GLY A 41 5.39 1.03 10.79
CA GLY A 41 4.64 1.73 11.83
C GLY A 41 3.34 1.00 12.16
N GLU A 42 2.44 1.68 12.88
CA GLU A 42 1.18 1.11 13.35
C GLU A 42 0.27 0.63 12.20
N ALA A 43 -0.52 -0.42 12.47
CA ALA A 43 -1.54 -0.92 11.54
C ALA A 43 -2.62 0.14 11.21
N GLY A 44 -3.24 0.00 10.04
CA GLY A 44 -4.30 0.90 9.55
C GLY A 44 -3.81 2.08 8.71
N HIS A 45 -2.49 2.28 8.59
CA HIS A 45 -1.91 3.31 7.73
C HIS A 45 -1.93 2.90 6.25
N TRP A 46 -2.24 3.85 5.37
CA TRP A 46 -2.12 3.66 3.92
C TRP A 46 -0.67 3.83 3.47
N TYR A 47 -0.13 2.82 2.78
CA TYR A 47 1.11 2.90 2.04
C TYR A 47 0.81 3.01 0.55
N ILE A 48 0.89 4.23 0.02
CA ILE A 48 0.70 4.52 -1.40
C ILE A 48 2.06 4.81 -2.02
N TYR A 49 2.37 4.12 -3.11
CA TYR A 49 3.61 4.37 -3.85
C TYR A 49 3.39 4.42 -5.36
N LEU A 50 4.28 5.15 -6.04
CA LEU A 50 4.31 5.25 -7.50
C LEU A 50 5.06 4.05 -8.09
N ILE A 51 4.39 3.25 -8.92
CA ILE A 51 4.98 2.19 -9.73
C ILE A 51 5.21 2.69 -11.16
N TYR A 52 6.38 2.36 -11.71
CA TYR A 52 6.85 2.76 -13.04
C TYR A 52 6.90 4.27 -13.33
N GLY A 53 6.66 5.12 -12.34
CA GLY A 53 6.65 6.58 -12.52
C GLY A 53 5.29 7.17 -12.91
N PHE A 54 4.22 6.37 -12.98
CA PHE A 54 2.91 6.86 -13.46
C PHE A 54 1.67 6.25 -12.81
N TYR A 55 1.72 5.03 -12.24
CA TYR A 55 0.58 4.44 -11.55
C TYR A 55 0.79 4.42 -10.04
N ASN A 56 -0.29 4.58 -9.26
CA ASN A 56 -0.24 4.43 -7.81
C ASN A 56 -0.75 3.05 -7.40
N CYS A 57 -0.04 2.42 -6.48
CA CYS A 57 -0.48 1.21 -5.80
C CYS A 57 -0.88 1.55 -4.37
N LEU A 58 -2.08 1.17 -3.96
CA LEU A 58 -2.63 1.37 -2.62
C LEU A 58 -2.45 0.10 -1.78
N ASN A 59 -1.81 0.22 -0.62
CA ASN A 59 -1.59 -0.87 0.32
C ASN A 59 -1.99 -0.39 1.72
N ILE A 60 -2.40 -1.31 2.60
CA ILE A 60 -2.70 -1.02 4.00
C ILE A 60 -1.75 -1.79 4.91
N VAL A 61 -1.22 -1.13 5.94
CA VAL A 61 -0.42 -1.78 6.98
C VAL A 61 -1.37 -2.57 7.90
N THR A 62 -1.04 -3.83 8.18
CA THR A 62 -1.98 -4.76 8.85
C THR A 62 -1.53 -5.19 10.24
N GLU A 63 -0.23 -5.16 10.54
CA GLU A 63 0.36 -5.59 11.82
C GLU A 63 1.74 -4.93 12.07
N GLU A 64 2.22 -4.99 13.32
CA GLU A 64 3.55 -4.56 13.77
C GLU A 64 4.53 -5.72 13.91
#